data_AF-A0A521G993-F1
#
_entry.id   AF-A0A521G993-F1
#
_cell.length_a   1.000
_cell.length_b   1.000
_cell.length_c   1.000
_cell.angle_alpha   90.00
_cell.angle_beta   90.00
_cell.angle_gamma   90.00
#
_symmetry.space_group_name_H-M   'P 1'
#
loop_
_entity.id
_entity.type
_entity.pdbx_description
1 polymer ?
#
loop_
_entity_poly.entity_id
_entity_poly.type
_entity_poly.pdbx_seq_one_letter_code
_entity_poly.pdbx_strand_id
1 'polypeptide(L)'
;MEITLDDILTLGPIPENLQPQFLRVANGLTGRAEYPKANVMGLLAKMLQNPKKYAYSKNKVTNLAQAIYAMNKQGIAIPLSEAGAAYLPPEPAPYVLGSNTPQTERAFELREGALSYAVFGREYIEEGALRQMETAASLPISVAGALMPDAHQGYGLPIGGVLATTADTVIPYAVGVDIACRMCLSIFDLRPDYLKREPHLLKKSLVENTKFGIGGETREKIDESVMDLPEWRATKIIRDLKDKAYRQLGSSGTGNHFVEWGIVEVYADAAQPGNAALNLPPGEYLALLSHSGSRGFGGTVAGYYSKLAMQRTKLPKQAAHLAWLDLNTEEGQEYWIAMNLAGEYASANHHEIHRKMAKSLREKPLVMVENHHNFAWKEQLADGREVIVHRKGATPAGPDVLGVIPGSMTHPGFVVRGLGNPDSINSASHGAGRQMSRTQAFNSVTRSQMNKALQEADIQLIGGDLDEAPMVYKNIETVIGAQKELVQVLAKFTPKIVRMADANRKEGRED
;
A
#
# COMPACT_ATOMS: atom_id res chain seq x y z
N MET A 1 34.49 22.16 -8.10
CA MET A 1 35.85 21.60 -8.05
C MET A 1 35.90 20.40 -8.98
N GLU A 2 36.85 20.37 -9.89
CA GLU A 2 37.10 19.25 -10.78
C GLU A 2 37.75 18.09 -10.00
N ILE A 3 37.42 16.84 -10.34
CA ILE A 3 38.03 15.64 -9.76
C ILE A 3 39.33 15.37 -10.51
N THR A 4 40.44 15.26 -9.77
CA THR A 4 41.78 15.04 -10.32
C THR A 4 42.11 13.57 -10.48
N LEU A 5 43.22 13.26 -11.14
CA LEU A 5 43.72 11.88 -11.21
C LEU A 5 44.09 11.34 -9.83
N ASP A 6 44.70 12.18 -9.00
CA ASP A 6 45.06 11.82 -7.62
C ASP A 6 43.82 11.43 -6.82
N ASP A 7 42.71 12.16 -6.98
CA ASP A 7 41.44 11.80 -6.36
C ASP A 7 40.99 10.39 -6.79
N ILE A 8 41.03 10.08 -8.09
CA ILE A 8 40.65 8.75 -8.61
C ILE A 8 41.57 7.65 -8.06
N LEU A 9 42.87 7.90 -7.97
CA LEU A 9 43.84 6.95 -7.44
C LEU A 9 43.68 6.73 -5.93
N THR A 10 43.03 7.64 -5.20
CA THR A 10 42.63 7.35 -3.80
C THR A 10 41.64 6.20 -3.70
N LEU A 11 40.87 5.90 -4.75
CA LEU A 11 39.90 4.80 -4.71
C LEU A 11 40.56 3.42 -4.69
N GLY A 12 41.74 3.25 -5.30
CA GLY A 12 42.39 1.95 -5.48
C GLY A 12 43.44 1.96 -6.58
N PRO A 13 44.08 0.81 -6.87
CA PRO A 13 45.10 0.69 -7.92
C PRO A 13 44.45 0.68 -9.32
N ILE A 14 43.95 1.83 -9.77
CA ILE A 14 43.25 1.96 -11.05
C ILE A 14 44.25 1.82 -12.21
N PRO A 15 44.08 0.84 -13.12
CA PRO A 15 44.96 0.65 -14.27
C PRO A 15 45.04 1.89 -15.17
N GLU A 16 46.23 2.21 -15.68
CA GLU A 16 46.48 3.39 -16.52
C GLU A 16 45.54 3.50 -17.71
N ASN A 17 45.19 2.37 -18.34
CA ASN A 17 44.27 2.31 -19.47
C ASN A 17 42.81 2.67 -19.09
N LEU A 18 42.44 2.63 -17.81
CA LEU A 18 41.11 3.00 -17.32
C LEU A 18 41.05 4.40 -16.69
N GLN A 19 42.18 4.98 -16.27
CA GLN A 19 42.24 6.29 -15.63
C GLN A 19 41.55 7.42 -16.44
N PRO A 20 41.73 7.55 -17.77
CA PRO A 20 41.02 8.55 -18.56
C PRO A 20 39.50 8.35 -18.59
N GLN A 21 39.03 7.10 -18.45
CA GLN A 21 37.60 6.79 -18.41
C GLN A 21 36.99 7.18 -17.05
N PHE A 22 37.70 6.90 -15.96
CA PHE A 22 37.32 7.33 -14.61
C PHE A 22 37.18 8.86 -14.53
N LEU A 23 38.20 9.60 -14.98
CA LEU A 23 38.20 11.06 -14.98
C LEU A 23 37.03 11.64 -15.78
N ARG A 24 36.81 11.12 -16.99
CA ARG A 24 35.71 11.56 -17.85
C ARG A 24 34.34 11.31 -17.21
N VAL A 25 34.14 10.16 -16.57
CA VAL A 25 32.88 9.85 -15.88
C VAL A 25 32.72 10.73 -14.64
N ALA A 26 33.76 10.88 -13.82
CA ALA A 26 33.75 11.67 -12.61
C ALA A 26 33.47 13.16 -12.88
N ASN A 27 34.20 13.76 -13.83
CA ASN A 27 34.03 15.17 -14.20
C ASN A 27 32.74 15.42 -14.98
N GLY A 28 32.24 14.41 -15.73
CA GLY A 28 30.92 14.47 -16.35
C GLY A 28 29.77 14.44 -15.32
N LEU A 29 29.97 13.81 -14.15
CA LEU A 29 29.00 13.78 -13.06
C LEU A 29 29.01 15.08 -12.26
N THR A 30 30.18 15.63 -11.93
CA THR A 30 30.28 16.91 -11.21
C THR A 30 29.83 18.10 -12.07
N GLY A 31 30.18 18.14 -13.36
CA GLY A 31 29.95 19.30 -14.22
C GLY A 31 28.52 19.47 -14.76
N ARG A 32 27.78 18.38 -15.02
CA ARG A 32 26.43 18.46 -15.64
C ARG A 32 25.26 18.29 -14.68
N ALA A 33 25.51 17.83 -13.45
CA ALA A 33 24.47 17.45 -12.52
C ALA A 33 24.72 17.94 -11.08
N GLU A 34 25.66 18.89 -10.92
CA GLU A 34 26.01 19.54 -9.64
C GLU A 34 26.22 18.57 -8.46
N TYR A 35 26.68 17.35 -8.73
CA TYR A 35 26.95 16.40 -7.65
C TYR A 35 28.16 16.85 -6.82
N PRO A 36 28.05 16.92 -5.49
CA PRO A 36 29.21 17.13 -4.62
C PRO A 36 30.29 16.08 -4.88
N LYS A 37 31.56 16.50 -4.84
CA LYS A 37 32.73 15.62 -5.04
C LYS A 37 32.63 14.33 -4.22
N ALA A 38 32.26 14.44 -2.94
CA ALA A 38 32.07 13.31 -2.04
C ALA A 38 31.07 12.27 -2.56
N ASN A 39 29.95 12.70 -3.17
CA ASN A 39 28.94 11.81 -3.70
C ASN A 39 29.43 11.06 -4.94
N VAL A 40 30.20 11.75 -5.80
CA VAL A 40 30.81 11.12 -6.98
C VAL A 40 31.86 10.09 -6.57
N MET A 41 32.73 10.43 -5.61
CA MET A 41 33.71 9.49 -5.06
C MET A 41 33.03 8.28 -4.40
N GLY A 42 31.97 8.50 -3.62
CA GLY A 42 31.19 7.41 -3.03
C GLY A 42 30.50 6.51 -4.08
N LEU A 43 30.02 7.07 -5.19
CA LEU A 43 29.44 6.28 -6.29
C LEU A 43 30.51 5.40 -6.96
N LEU A 44 31.69 5.95 -7.25
CA LEU A 44 32.80 5.21 -7.83
C LEU A 44 33.33 4.13 -6.88
N ALA A 45 33.38 4.42 -5.58
CA ALA A 45 33.75 3.45 -4.56
C ALA A 45 32.78 2.27 -4.52
N LYS A 46 31.46 2.52 -4.49
CA LYS A 46 30.43 1.47 -4.55
C LYS A 46 30.52 0.64 -5.85
N MET A 47 30.85 1.28 -6.97
CA MET A 47 31.03 0.60 -8.25
C MET A 47 32.23 -0.34 -8.23
N LEU A 48 33.37 0.09 -7.69
CA LEU A 48 34.56 -0.76 -7.52
C LEU A 48 34.30 -1.91 -6.53
N GLN A 49 33.55 -1.68 -5.45
CA GLN A 49 33.17 -2.72 -4.49
C GLN A 49 32.30 -3.81 -5.12
N ASN A 50 31.39 -3.46 -6.04
CA ASN A 50 30.47 -4.41 -6.68
C ASN A 50 30.25 -4.11 -8.17
N PRO A 51 31.26 -4.35 -9.04
CA PRO A 51 31.20 -3.94 -10.44
C PRO A 51 30.12 -4.68 -11.22
N LYS A 52 29.80 -5.93 -10.84
CA LYS A 52 28.72 -6.72 -11.44
C LYS A 52 27.37 -6.01 -11.31
N LYS A 53 27.06 -5.42 -10.15
CA LYS A 53 25.80 -4.69 -9.92
C LYS A 53 25.65 -3.51 -10.88
N TYR A 54 26.73 -2.75 -11.09
CA TYR A 54 26.68 -1.54 -11.90
C TYR A 54 26.81 -1.80 -13.41
N ALA A 55 27.42 -2.93 -13.82
CA ALA A 55 27.58 -3.32 -15.22
C ALA A 55 26.26 -3.51 -15.99
N TYR A 56 25.14 -3.71 -15.28
CA TYR A 56 23.80 -3.91 -15.85
C TYR A 56 22.80 -2.82 -15.50
N SER A 57 23.25 -1.75 -14.81
CA SER A 57 22.37 -0.76 -14.16
C SER A 57 21.90 0.40 -15.07
N LYS A 58 22.35 0.45 -16.34
CA LYS A 58 22.01 1.49 -17.33
C LYS A 58 22.14 2.94 -16.82
N ASN A 59 23.20 3.22 -16.07
CA ASN A 59 23.56 4.55 -15.56
C ASN A 59 24.90 5.06 -16.14
N LYS A 60 25.30 6.27 -15.74
CA LYS A 60 26.53 6.92 -16.23
C LYS A 60 27.83 6.16 -15.92
N VAL A 61 27.82 5.26 -14.93
CA VAL A 61 28.99 4.43 -14.58
C VAL A 61 28.95 3.05 -15.22
N THR A 62 27.92 2.71 -16.00
CA THR A 62 27.70 1.35 -16.51
C THR A 62 28.84 0.84 -17.39
N ASN A 63 29.31 1.63 -18.35
CA ASN A 63 30.40 1.22 -19.24
C ASN A 63 31.72 1.02 -18.47
N LEU A 64 31.96 1.87 -17.46
CA LEU A 64 33.13 1.77 -16.59
C LEU A 64 33.06 0.49 -15.74
N ALA A 65 31.89 0.20 -15.17
CA ALA A 65 31.63 -1.02 -14.41
C ALA A 65 31.75 -2.29 -15.27
N GLN A 66 31.33 -2.25 -16.55
CA GLN A 66 31.50 -3.35 -17.49
C GLN A 66 32.97 -3.66 -17.76
N ALA A 67 33.80 -2.62 -17.96
CA ALA A 67 35.24 -2.77 -18.16
C ALA A 67 35.90 -3.42 -16.94
N ILE A 68 35.60 -2.92 -15.73
CA ILE A 68 36.11 -3.47 -14.47
C ILE A 68 35.62 -4.92 -14.27
N TYR A 69 34.34 -5.18 -14.52
CA TYR A 69 33.76 -6.53 -14.39
C TYR A 69 34.41 -7.53 -15.36
N ALA A 70 34.74 -7.10 -16.57
CA ALA A 70 35.46 -7.92 -17.54
C ALA A 70 36.90 -8.21 -17.11
N MET A 71 37.62 -7.21 -16.57
CA MET A 71 38.98 -7.40 -16.01
C MET A 71 38.97 -8.36 -14.81
N ASN A 72 37.99 -8.22 -13.90
CA ASN A 72 37.82 -9.15 -12.78
C ASN A 72 37.60 -10.60 -13.27
N LYS A 73 36.86 -10.81 -14.36
CA LYS A 73 36.69 -12.16 -14.97
C LYS A 73 37.98 -12.73 -15.55
N GLN A 74 38.93 -11.87 -15.92
CA GLN A 74 40.25 -12.23 -16.42
C GLN A 74 41.28 -12.40 -15.28
N GLY A 75 40.84 -12.31 -14.01
CA GLY A 75 41.70 -12.45 -12.83
C GLY A 75 42.41 -11.16 -12.42
N ILE A 76 42.14 -10.03 -13.07
CA ILE A 76 42.73 -8.74 -12.74
C ILE A 76 41.77 -7.98 -11.82
N ALA A 77 41.97 -8.11 -10.51
CA ALA A 77 41.16 -7.43 -9.50
C ALA A 77 41.61 -5.97 -9.33
N ILE A 78 40.63 -5.07 -9.23
CA ILE A 78 40.84 -3.66 -8.90
C ILE A 78 40.15 -3.39 -7.55
N PRO A 79 40.79 -3.72 -6.41
CA PRO A 79 40.18 -3.57 -5.09
C PRO A 79 40.11 -2.10 -4.68
N LEU A 80 39.26 -1.80 -3.70
CA LEU A 80 39.30 -0.50 -3.03
C LEU A 80 40.57 -0.39 -2.16
N SER A 81 41.19 0.78 -2.13
CA SER A 81 42.15 1.14 -1.09
C SER A 81 41.42 1.40 0.24
N GLU A 82 42.16 1.53 1.34
CA GLU A 82 41.59 1.95 2.64
C GLU A 82 40.92 3.34 2.55
N ALA A 83 41.56 4.30 1.88
CA ALA A 83 40.98 5.61 1.61
C ALA A 83 39.76 5.52 0.68
N GLY A 84 39.80 4.59 -0.29
CA GLY A 84 38.68 4.27 -1.18
C GLY A 84 37.47 3.73 -0.42
N ALA A 85 37.72 2.85 0.55
CA ALA A 85 36.70 2.29 1.42
C ALA A 85 36.06 3.33 2.34
N ALA A 86 36.78 4.38 2.74
CA ALA A 86 36.24 5.50 3.54
C ALA A 86 35.16 6.31 2.79
N TYR A 87 35.10 6.22 1.45
CA TYR A 87 34.00 6.80 0.66
C TYR A 87 32.76 5.91 0.60
N LEU A 88 32.83 4.65 1.03
CA LEU A 88 31.64 3.82 1.18
C LEU A 88 30.84 4.33 2.38
N PRO A 89 29.49 4.35 2.29
CA PRO A 89 28.70 4.56 3.48
C PRO A 89 29.06 3.46 4.50
N PRO A 90 29.09 3.78 5.81
CA PRO A 90 29.34 2.76 6.84
C PRO A 90 28.40 1.59 6.60
N GLU A 91 28.91 0.36 6.74
CA GLU A 91 28.03 -0.80 6.66
C GLU A 91 26.94 -0.62 7.72
N PRO A 92 25.67 -0.65 7.31
CA PRO A 92 24.59 -0.49 8.25
C PRO A 92 24.67 -1.65 9.25
N ALA A 93 24.55 -1.32 10.54
CA ALA A 93 24.51 -2.35 11.58
C ALA A 93 23.47 -3.43 11.22
N PRO A 94 23.75 -4.71 11.55
CA PRO A 94 22.76 -5.76 11.39
C PRO A 94 21.46 -5.35 12.06
N TYR A 95 20.34 -5.58 11.39
CA TYR A 95 19.05 -5.34 11.99
C TYR A 95 18.86 -6.32 13.16
N VAL A 96 18.57 -5.78 14.35
CA VAL A 96 18.41 -6.57 15.57
C VAL A 96 16.92 -6.79 15.81
N LEU A 97 16.49 -8.06 15.81
CA LEU A 97 15.13 -8.41 16.22
C LEU A 97 15.00 -8.29 17.74
N GLY A 98 13.81 -7.90 18.21
CA GLY A 98 13.53 -7.82 19.65
C GLY A 98 13.51 -9.19 20.34
N SER A 99 13.32 -10.28 19.58
CA SER A 99 13.34 -11.65 20.06
C SER A 99 13.88 -12.58 18.97
N ASN A 100 14.71 -13.54 19.39
CA ASN A 100 15.18 -14.66 18.56
C ASN A 100 14.62 -16.00 19.08
N THR A 101 13.58 -15.97 19.91
CA THR A 101 12.95 -17.19 20.43
C THR A 101 11.81 -17.60 19.50
N PRO A 102 11.85 -18.78 18.88
CA PRO A 102 10.77 -19.25 18.02
C PRO A 102 9.49 -19.52 18.80
N GLN A 103 8.34 -19.25 18.19
CA GLN A 103 7.05 -19.60 18.75
C GLN A 103 6.89 -21.12 18.83
N THR A 104 6.53 -21.63 20.01
CA THR A 104 6.21 -23.04 20.19
C THR A 104 4.88 -23.39 19.54
N GLU A 105 4.80 -24.56 18.91
CA GLU A 105 3.52 -25.08 18.40
C GLU A 105 2.57 -25.40 19.56
N ARG A 106 1.35 -24.87 19.54
CA ARG A 106 0.31 -25.09 20.56
C ARG A 106 -1.07 -25.21 19.93
N ALA A 107 -1.92 -26.02 20.55
CA ALA A 107 -3.33 -26.16 20.19
C ALA A 107 -4.21 -25.40 21.18
N PHE A 108 -5.27 -24.79 20.65
CA PHE A 108 -6.23 -23.99 21.42
C PHE A 108 -7.65 -24.34 20.99
N GLU A 109 -8.56 -24.34 21.97
CA GLU A 109 -10.00 -24.43 21.73
C GLU A 109 -10.64 -23.04 21.70
N LEU A 110 -11.85 -22.96 21.13
CA LEU A 110 -12.67 -21.76 21.22
C LEU A 110 -13.32 -21.66 22.60
N ARG A 111 -13.62 -20.43 23.03
CA ARG A 111 -14.40 -20.18 24.25
C ARG A 111 -15.82 -20.72 24.10
N GLU A 112 -16.43 -21.06 25.23
CA GLU A 112 -17.87 -21.30 25.30
C GLU A 112 -18.62 -19.98 25.11
N GLY A 113 -19.05 -19.74 23.87
CA GLY A 113 -19.71 -18.50 23.47
C GLY A 113 -18.76 -17.40 22.99
N ALA A 114 -19.29 -16.53 22.13
CA ALA A 114 -18.59 -15.36 21.64
C ALA A 114 -18.66 -14.21 22.65
N LEU A 115 -17.63 -13.35 22.66
CA LEU A 115 -17.78 -12.03 23.29
C LEU A 115 -18.91 -11.24 22.64
N SER A 116 -19.53 -10.35 23.41
CA SER A 116 -20.41 -9.33 22.85
C SER A 116 -19.61 -8.36 21.98
N TYR A 117 -20.18 -7.94 20.85
CA TYR A 117 -19.60 -6.97 19.93
C TYR A 117 -20.71 -6.14 19.27
N ALA A 118 -20.40 -4.90 18.90
CA ALA A 118 -21.33 -4.03 18.20
C ALA A 118 -21.46 -4.43 16.72
N VAL A 119 -22.67 -4.34 16.17
CA VAL A 119 -22.94 -4.57 14.75
C VAL A 119 -23.69 -3.36 14.20
N PHE A 120 -23.07 -2.67 13.26
CA PHE A 120 -23.63 -1.49 12.60
C PHE A 120 -24.28 -1.91 11.28
N GLY A 121 -25.53 -1.50 11.04
CA GLY A 121 -26.27 -1.86 9.82
C GLY A 121 -26.54 -3.36 9.66
N ARG A 122 -26.90 -4.06 10.75
CA ARG A 122 -27.07 -5.52 10.80
C ARG A 122 -27.96 -6.07 9.68
N GLU A 123 -29.02 -5.37 9.33
CA GLU A 123 -29.98 -5.75 8.29
C GLU A 123 -29.38 -5.83 6.88
N TYR A 124 -28.19 -5.27 6.67
CA TYR A 124 -27.46 -5.26 5.40
C TYR A 124 -26.28 -6.24 5.37
N ILE A 125 -26.11 -7.06 6.41
CA ILE A 125 -24.97 -7.96 6.58
C ILE A 125 -25.46 -9.40 6.41
N GLU A 126 -24.75 -10.17 5.59
CA GLU A 126 -25.08 -11.58 5.37
C GLU A 126 -24.68 -12.47 6.57
N GLU A 127 -25.45 -13.54 6.78
CA GLU A 127 -25.23 -14.52 7.85
C GLU A 127 -23.81 -15.15 7.84
N GLY A 128 -23.20 -15.27 6.66
CA GLY A 128 -21.83 -15.76 6.52
C GLY A 128 -20.82 -14.87 7.24
N ALA A 129 -20.96 -13.55 7.11
CA ALA A 129 -20.09 -12.58 7.77
C ALA A 129 -20.31 -12.56 9.29
N LEU A 130 -21.57 -12.65 9.73
CA LEU A 130 -21.91 -12.72 11.16
C LEU A 130 -21.29 -13.96 11.83
N ARG A 131 -21.40 -15.14 11.21
CA ARG A 131 -20.77 -16.37 11.73
C ARG A 131 -19.23 -16.28 11.77
N GLN A 132 -18.61 -15.61 10.81
CA GLN A 132 -17.16 -15.38 10.84
C GLN A 132 -16.77 -14.47 12.00
N MET A 133 -17.53 -13.40 12.24
CA MET A 133 -17.29 -12.51 13.37
C MET A 133 -17.52 -13.22 14.71
N GLU A 134 -18.55 -14.06 14.82
CA GLU A 134 -18.83 -14.85 16.01
C GLU A 134 -17.69 -15.85 16.30
N THR A 135 -17.16 -16.51 15.27
CA THR A 135 -15.99 -17.39 15.40
C THR A 135 -14.76 -16.60 15.87
N ALA A 136 -14.51 -15.42 15.30
CA ALA A 136 -13.42 -14.54 15.70
C ALA A 136 -13.57 -14.07 17.16
N ALA A 137 -14.77 -13.64 17.56
CA ALA A 137 -15.08 -13.24 18.92
C ALA A 137 -15.04 -14.39 19.93
N SER A 138 -14.97 -15.65 19.48
CA SER A 138 -14.84 -16.84 20.33
C SER A 138 -13.39 -17.27 20.58
N LEU A 139 -12.39 -16.63 19.97
CA LEU A 139 -10.98 -16.96 20.21
C LEU A 139 -10.58 -16.64 21.66
N PRO A 140 -9.71 -17.44 22.30
CA PRO A 140 -9.28 -17.20 23.67
C PRO A 140 -8.53 -15.86 23.85
N ILE A 141 -7.90 -15.37 22.77
CA ILE A 141 -7.13 -14.12 22.75
C ILE A 141 -7.97 -12.87 22.43
N SER A 142 -9.23 -13.04 22.05
CA SER A 142 -10.08 -11.89 21.65
C SER A 142 -10.55 -11.12 22.87
N VAL A 143 -10.47 -9.80 22.78
CA VAL A 143 -10.74 -8.85 23.86
C VAL A 143 -11.97 -7.98 23.57
N ALA A 144 -12.14 -7.55 22.32
CA ALA A 144 -13.29 -6.79 21.86
C ALA A 144 -13.48 -6.96 20.34
N GLY A 145 -14.63 -6.58 19.81
CA GLY A 145 -14.86 -6.56 18.37
C GLY A 145 -15.98 -5.62 17.95
N ALA A 146 -16.04 -5.36 16.65
CA ALA A 146 -17.12 -4.63 16.00
C ALA A 146 -17.26 -5.10 14.54
N LEU A 147 -18.46 -4.94 13.98
CA LEU A 147 -18.75 -5.28 12.58
C LEU A 147 -19.41 -4.10 11.87
N MET A 148 -18.79 -3.66 10.77
CA MET A 148 -19.18 -2.47 10.02
C MET A 148 -20.32 -2.75 9.02
N PRO A 149 -21.07 -1.74 8.54
CA PRO A 149 -22.23 -1.95 7.67
C PRO A 149 -21.91 -2.54 6.28
N ASP A 150 -20.68 -2.36 5.80
CA ASP A 150 -20.19 -2.93 4.55
C ASP A 150 -19.75 -4.40 4.69
N ALA A 151 -19.95 -5.00 5.86
CA ALA A 151 -19.42 -6.31 6.14
C ALA A 151 -19.98 -7.41 5.23
N HIS A 152 -19.08 -8.30 4.82
CA HIS A 152 -19.38 -9.44 3.96
C HIS A 152 -18.35 -10.55 4.16
N GLN A 153 -18.70 -11.75 3.73
CA GLN A 153 -17.94 -12.95 3.98
C GLN A 153 -16.56 -12.87 3.30
N GLY A 154 -15.53 -13.16 4.08
CA GLY A 154 -14.14 -13.21 3.65
C GLY A 154 -13.46 -14.52 4.06
N TYR A 155 -12.22 -14.41 4.53
CA TYR A 155 -11.43 -15.54 5.05
C TYR A 155 -10.97 -15.22 6.47
N GLY A 156 -11.25 -16.08 7.45
CA GLY A 156 -10.97 -15.78 8.85
C GLY A 156 -11.90 -14.66 9.34
N LEU A 157 -11.35 -13.48 9.64
CA LEU A 157 -12.15 -12.29 9.95
C LEU A 157 -12.95 -11.86 8.69
N PRO A 158 -14.25 -11.51 8.82
CA PRO A 158 -15.01 -10.99 7.69
C PRO A 158 -14.42 -9.65 7.22
N ILE A 159 -14.65 -9.31 5.96
CA ILE A 159 -14.38 -7.94 5.48
C ILE A 159 -15.44 -7.06 6.15
N GLY A 160 -15.07 -5.85 6.61
CA GLY A 160 -15.88 -5.03 7.52
C GLY A 160 -15.69 -5.40 9.00
N GLY A 161 -14.83 -6.37 9.32
CA GLY A 161 -14.59 -6.81 10.69
C GLY A 161 -13.48 -6.02 11.39
N VAL A 162 -13.71 -5.72 12.67
CA VAL A 162 -12.71 -5.16 13.59
C VAL A 162 -12.59 -6.09 14.79
N LEU A 163 -11.37 -6.53 15.09
CA LEU A 163 -11.10 -7.45 16.19
C LEU A 163 -9.91 -6.97 17.02
N ALA A 164 -10.14 -6.68 18.29
CA ALA A 164 -9.08 -6.43 19.26
C ALA A 164 -8.68 -7.74 19.95
N THR A 165 -7.38 -8.02 19.98
CA THR A 165 -6.80 -9.15 20.70
C THR A 165 -5.89 -8.65 21.83
N THR A 166 -5.35 -9.57 22.63
CA THR A 166 -4.31 -9.23 23.62
C THR A 166 -3.13 -8.51 22.96
N ALA A 167 -2.44 -7.64 23.72
CA ALA A 167 -1.38 -6.76 23.21
C ALA A 167 -0.18 -7.47 22.58
N ASP A 168 -0.07 -8.79 22.78
CA ASP A 168 1.01 -9.66 22.33
C ASP A 168 0.61 -10.56 21.16
N THR A 169 -0.61 -10.46 20.62
CA THR A 169 -1.07 -11.38 19.57
C THR A 169 -1.46 -10.67 18.29
N VAL A 170 -0.98 -11.19 17.17
CA VAL A 170 -1.32 -10.69 15.84
C VAL A 170 -1.79 -11.82 14.93
N ILE A 171 -2.93 -11.63 14.25
CA ILE A 171 -3.56 -12.60 13.35
C ILE A 171 -3.35 -12.13 11.90
N PRO A 172 -2.40 -12.73 11.14
CA PRO A 172 -2.08 -12.25 9.80
C PRO A 172 -3.28 -12.23 8.83
N TYR A 173 -4.17 -13.22 8.90
CA TYR A 173 -5.36 -13.27 8.04
C TYR A 173 -6.46 -12.26 8.43
N ALA A 174 -6.44 -11.77 9.68
CA ALA A 174 -7.31 -10.70 10.14
C ALA A 174 -6.79 -9.31 9.74
N VAL A 175 -5.53 -9.19 9.31
CA VAL A 175 -5.04 -8.03 8.56
C VAL A 175 -5.51 -8.12 7.09
N GLY A 176 -5.42 -9.31 6.50
CA GLY A 176 -5.85 -9.58 5.13
C GLY A 176 -4.69 -9.93 4.20
N VAL A 177 -5.05 -10.41 3.00
CA VAL A 177 -4.07 -10.87 2.01
C VAL A 177 -3.41 -9.75 1.21
N ASP A 178 -4.01 -8.56 1.21
CA ASP A 178 -3.41 -7.33 0.70
C ASP A 178 -3.15 -6.39 1.87
N ILE A 179 -2.02 -6.61 2.53
CA ILE A 179 -1.59 -5.83 3.70
C ILE A 179 -1.49 -4.36 3.32
N ALA A 180 -2.00 -3.49 4.17
CA ALA A 180 -1.98 -2.04 3.99
C ALA A 180 -2.63 -1.57 2.69
N CYS A 181 -3.62 -2.32 2.18
CA CYS A 181 -4.54 -1.78 1.19
C CYS A 181 -5.17 -0.48 1.74
N ARG A 182 -5.16 0.57 0.92
CA ARG A 182 -5.47 1.94 1.33
C ARG A 182 -6.15 2.72 0.22
N MET A 183 -6.81 3.80 0.63
CA MET A 183 -7.33 4.83 -0.25
C MET A 183 -6.40 6.06 -0.20
N CYS A 184 -6.25 6.76 -1.31
CA CYS A 184 -5.60 8.07 -1.35
C CYS A 184 -6.36 8.99 -2.32
N LEU A 185 -6.78 10.15 -1.82
CA LEU A 185 -7.45 11.20 -2.58
C LEU A 185 -6.53 12.42 -2.67
N SER A 186 -6.34 12.98 -3.87
CA SER A 186 -5.75 14.31 -4.06
C SER A 186 -6.77 15.24 -4.68
N ILE A 187 -6.96 16.41 -4.08
CA ILE A 187 -7.85 17.48 -4.56
C ILE A 187 -6.98 18.58 -5.19
N PHE A 188 -7.32 19.05 -6.39
CA PHE A 188 -6.56 20.05 -7.13
C PHE A 188 -7.31 21.38 -7.21
N ASP A 189 -6.59 22.49 -7.40
CA ASP A 189 -7.18 23.82 -7.65
C ASP A 189 -7.68 23.95 -9.10
N LEU A 190 -8.47 22.98 -9.54
CA LEU A 190 -9.02 22.88 -10.88
C LEU A 190 -10.52 22.69 -10.79
N ARG A 191 -11.24 23.47 -11.58
CA ARG A 191 -12.71 23.42 -11.65
C ARG A 191 -13.21 22.20 -12.44
N PRO A 192 -14.46 21.78 -12.24
CA PRO A 192 -15.02 20.61 -12.92
C PRO A 192 -15.03 20.65 -14.45
N ASP A 193 -15.02 21.84 -15.06
CA ASP A 193 -14.95 21.98 -16.52
C ASP A 193 -13.63 21.46 -17.10
N TYR A 194 -12.60 21.26 -16.28
CA TYR A 194 -11.34 20.66 -16.70
C TYR A 194 -11.53 19.25 -17.29
N LEU A 195 -12.47 18.45 -16.76
CA LEU A 195 -12.83 17.14 -17.33
C LEU A 195 -13.30 17.24 -18.79
N LYS A 196 -14.01 18.32 -19.14
CA LYS A 196 -14.53 18.55 -20.49
C LYS A 196 -13.48 19.16 -21.41
N ARG A 197 -12.60 20.00 -20.86
CA ARG A 197 -11.53 20.67 -21.60
C ARG A 197 -10.38 19.74 -21.95
N GLU A 198 -9.98 18.87 -21.00
CA GLU A 198 -8.77 18.04 -21.10
C GLU A 198 -9.03 16.52 -20.88
N PRO A 199 -10.10 15.91 -21.43
CA PRO A 199 -10.43 14.50 -21.17
C PRO A 199 -9.33 13.54 -21.65
N HIS A 200 -8.68 13.87 -22.77
CA HIS A 200 -7.59 13.07 -23.33
C HIS A 200 -6.34 13.07 -22.44
N LEU A 201 -5.99 14.22 -21.86
CA LEU A 201 -4.87 14.32 -20.93
C LEU A 201 -5.13 13.49 -19.67
N LEU A 202 -6.32 13.60 -19.08
CA LEU A 202 -6.70 12.83 -17.90
C LEU A 202 -6.68 11.33 -18.16
N LYS A 203 -7.28 10.89 -19.28
CA LYS A 203 -7.23 9.48 -19.70
C LYS A 203 -5.80 8.99 -19.94
N LYS A 204 -5.00 9.76 -20.67
CA LYS A 204 -3.59 9.43 -20.96
C LYS A 204 -2.76 9.33 -19.68
N SER A 205 -2.96 10.27 -18.75
CA SER A 205 -2.26 10.26 -17.46
C SER A 205 -2.50 8.97 -16.70
N LEU A 206 -3.75 8.48 -16.65
CA LEU A 206 -4.08 7.21 -16.01
C LEU A 206 -3.31 6.06 -16.65
N VAL A 207 -3.24 5.98 -17.98
CA VAL A 207 -2.60 4.89 -18.74
C VAL A 207 -1.07 4.87 -18.58
N GLU A 208 -0.44 6.03 -18.60
CA GLU A 208 1.02 6.17 -18.64
C GLU A 208 1.68 6.15 -17.26
N ASN A 209 1.02 6.70 -16.24
CA ASN A 209 1.64 7.00 -14.94
C ASN A 209 1.44 5.93 -13.86
N THR A 210 0.60 4.93 -14.11
CA THR A 210 0.49 3.73 -13.26
C THR A 210 0.36 2.48 -14.13
N LYS A 211 0.50 1.30 -13.52
CA LYS A 211 0.35 -0.01 -14.18
C LYS A 211 -0.62 -0.89 -13.42
N PHE A 212 -1.43 -1.62 -14.19
CA PHE A 212 -2.39 -2.59 -13.67
C PHE A 212 -1.98 -3.99 -14.11
N GLY A 213 -2.65 -5.01 -13.59
CA GLY A 213 -2.29 -6.40 -13.88
C GLY A 213 -1.29 -7.02 -12.90
N ILE A 214 -1.21 -8.35 -12.97
CA ILE A 214 -0.31 -9.13 -12.11
C ILE A 214 1.13 -8.86 -12.52
N GLY A 215 1.94 -8.39 -11.57
CA GLY A 215 3.35 -8.12 -11.82
C GLY A 215 3.60 -6.82 -12.60
N GLY A 216 2.65 -5.88 -12.65
CA GLY A 216 2.86 -4.56 -13.23
C GLY A 216 4.04 -3.84 -12.56
N GLU A 217 4.92 -3.26 -13.37
CA GLU A 217 6.15 -2.59 -12.95
C GLU A 217 6.22 -1.20 -13.58
N THR A 218 6.65 -0.19 -12.83
CA THR A 218 6.88 1.14 -13.37
C THR A 218 8.38 1.41 -13.50
N ARG A 219 8.80 2.08 -14.57
CA ARG A 219 10.23 2.30 -14.86
C ARG A 219 10.79 3.51 -14.13
N GLU A 220 10.07 4.63 -14.18
CA GLU A 220 10.48 5.88 -13.56
C GLU A 220 9.89 5.97 -12.15
N LYS A 221 10.72 6.39 -11.17
CA LYS A 221 10.30 6.72 -9.80
C LYS A 221 10.61 8.18 -9.53
N ILE A 222 9.67 8.91 -8.93
CA ILE A 222 9.90 10.29 -8.47
C ILE A 222 10.53 10.28 -7.07
N ASP A 223 10.07 9.39 -6.20
CA ASP A 223 10.56 9.23 -4.83
C ASP A 223 10.72 7.76 -4.48
N GLU A 224 11.95 7.35 -4.19
CA GLU A 224 12.32 5.98 -3.82
C GLU A 224 12.77 5.84 -2.36
N SER A 225 12.62 6.89 -1.54
CA SER A 225 13.12 6.95 -0.16
C SER A 225 12.60 5.82 0.74
N VAL A 226 11.39 5.31 0.47
CA VAL A 226 10.84 4.14 1.17
C VAL A 226 11.72 2.90 1.04
N MET A 227 12.55 2.81 -0.01
CA MET A 227 13.48 1.71 -0.23
C MET A 227 14.74 1.83 0.62
N ASP A 228 14.98 2.96 1.27
CA ASP A 228 16.13 3.18 2.16
C ASP A 228 15.85 2.75 3.61
N LEU A 229 14.60 2.44 3.93
CA LEU A 229 14.17 1.95 5.24
C LEU A 229 15.01 0.74 5.70
N PRO A 230 15.55 0.76 6.94
CA PRO A 230 16.41 -0.31 7.45
C PRO A 230 15.69 -1.66 7.56
N GLU A 231 14.37 -1.65 7.72
CA GLU A 231 13.49 -2.82 7.80
C GLU A 231 13.60 -3.72 6.57
N TRP A 232 13.96 -3.16 5.40
CA TRP A 232 14.26 -3.96 4.20
C TRP A 232 15.39 -4.97 4.41
N ARG A 233 16.19 -4.82 5.48
CA ARG A 233 17.29 -5.72 5.86
C ARG A 233 16.94 -6.64 7.01
N ALA A 234 15.78 -6.47 7.64
CA ALA A 234 15.40 -7.10 8.91
C ALA A 234 15.46 -8.62 8.85
N THR A 235 14.78 -9.23 7.88
CA THR A 235 14.68 -10.68 7.76
C THR A 235 15.02 -11.13 6.34
N LYS A 236 15.32 -12.41 6.17
CA LYS A 236 15.61 -12.96 4.84
C LYS A 236 14.42 -12.77 3.88
N ILE A 237 13.21 -13.05 4.34
CA ILE A 237 12.00 -12.91 3.53
C ILE A 237 11.76 -11.47 3.09
N ILE A 238 11.96 -10.48 3.96
CA ILE A 238 11.82 -9.07 3.60
C ILE A 238 12.90 -8.67 2.58
N ARG A 239 14.16 -9.04 2.83
CA ARG A 239 15.28 -8.75 1.91
C ARG A 239 15.04 -9.29 0.51
N ASP A 240 14.61 -10.54 0.41
CA ASP A 240 14.38 -11.21 -0.88
C ASP A 240 13.26 -10.55 -1.70
N LEU A 241 12.35 -9.81 -1.05
CA LEU A 241 11.24 -9.13 -1.72
C LEU A 241 11.54 -7.66 -2.08
N LYS A 242 12.65 -7.08 -1.62
CA LYS A 242 12.98 -5.66 -1.84
C LYS A 242 13.01 -5.28 -3.32
N ASP A 243 13.68 -6.08 -4.15
CA ASP A 243 13.80 -5.79 -5.59
C ASP A 243 12.44 -5.90 -6.31
N LYS A 244 11.58 -6.83 -5.87
CA LYS A 244 10.21 -6.95 -6.37
C LYS A 244 9.39 -5.72 -5.98
N ALA A 245 9.47 -5.29 -4.72
CA ALA A 245 8.80 -4.10 -4.22
C ALA A 245 9.24 -2.84 -4.99
N TYR A 246 10.55 -2.65 -5.19
CA TYR A 246 11.06 -1.51 -5.97
C TYR A 246 10.48 -1.46 -7.38
N ARG A 247 10.48 -2.58 -8.12
CA ARG A 247 9.95 -2.62 -9.49
C ARG A 247 8.45 -2.29 -9.54
N GLN A 248 7.69 -2.73 -8.54
CA GLN A 248 6.25 -2.51 -8.44
C GLN A 248 5.84 -1.14 -7.87
N LEU A 249 6.78 -0.35 -7.32
CA LEU A 249 6.46 0.95 -6.72
C LEU A 249 5.79 1.89 -7.73
N GLY A 250 4.70 2.54 -7.35
CA GLY A 250 3.85 3.36 -8.22
C GLY A 250 2.94 2.56 -9.17
N SER A 251 2.64 1.29 -8.86
CA SER A 251 1.67 0.48 -9.62
C SER A 251 0.36 0.30 -8.86
N SER A 252 -0.74 0.07 -9.57
CA SER A 252 -2.08 -0.06 -8.98
C SER A 252 -2.47 -1.52 -8.74
N GLY A 253 -2.15 -2.43 -9.67
CA GLY A 253 -2.42 -3.85 -9.48
C GLY A 253 -3.68 -4.42 -10.10
N THR A 254 -4.38 -5.29 -9.36
CA THR A 254 -5.49 -6.13 -9.85
C THR A 254 -6.62 -6.21 -8.84
N GLY A 255 -7.74 -6.85 -9.21
CA GLY A 255 -8.91 -6.98 -8.35
C GLY A 255 -9.65 -5.66 -8.26
N ASN A 256 -10.05 -5.28 -7.05
CA ASN A 256 -10.79 -4.05 -6.78
C ASN A 256 -9.92 -2.79 -6.80
N HIS A 257 -8.65 -2.87 -7.18
CA HIS A 257 -7.78 -1.71 -7.25
C HIS A 257 -8.12 -0.83 -8.45
N PHE A 258 -8.08 0.49 -8.24
CA PHE A 258 -8.41 1.47 -9.26
C PHE A 258 -7.62 2.77 -9.09
N VAL A 259 -7.62 3.57 -10.15
CA VAL A 259 -7.23 4.99 -10.10
C VAL A 259 -8.23 5.74 -10.96
N GLU A 260 -8.86 6.76 -10.41
CA GLU A 260 -9.97 7.45 -11.06
C GLU A 260 -9.91 8.97 -10.89
N TRP A 261 -10.20 9.66 -11.98
CA TRP A 261 -10.48 11.08 -11.98
C TRP A 261 -11.98 11.28 -11.75
N GLY A 262 -12.31 12.25 -10.92
CA GLY A 262 -13.68 12.61 -10.60
C GLY A 262 -13.80 14.02 -10.07
N ILE A 263 -15.01 14.37 -9.65
CA ILE A 263 -15.31 15.65 -9.02
C ILE A 263 -15.56 15.41 -7.54
N VAL A 264 -14.89 16.17 -6.69
CA VAL A 264 -15.19 16.24 -5.26
C VAL A 264 -16.00 17.50 -4.98
N GLU A 265 -17.19 17.32 -4.40
CA GLU A 265 -18.03 18.38 -3.86
C GLU A 265 -17.73 18.50 -2.37
N VAL A 266 -17.06 19.58 -1.98
CA VAL A 266 -16.71 19.90 -0.60
C VAL A 266 -17.88 20.66 0.04
N TYR A 267 -18.35 20.16 1.18
CA TYR A 267 -19.45 20.77 1.92
C TYR A 267 -18.97 21.84 2.91
N ALA A 268 -19.88 22.71 3.33
CA ALA A 268 -19.63 23.61 4.45
C ALA A 268 -19.43 22.79 5.73
N ASP A 269 -18.23 22.85 6.29
CA ASP A 269 -17.95 22.21 7.58
C ASP A 269 -18.46 23.15 8.69
N ALA A 270 -19.46 22.68 9.43
CA ALA A 270 -19.95 23.36 10.62
C ALA A 270 -19.04 23.13 11.85
N ALA A 271 -17.85 22.55 11.66
CA ALA A 271 -16.91 22.24 12.74
C ALA A 271 -16.51 23.46 13.57
N GLN A 272 -16.25 23.19 14.84
CA GLN A 272 -15.63 24.16 15.74
C GLN A 272 -14.19 24.44 15.30
N PRO A 273 -13.66 25.66 15.51
CA PRO A 273 -12.26 25.95 15.26
C PRO A 273 -11.35 24.97 16.01
N GLY A 274 -10.54 24.17 15.29
CA GLY A 274 -9.58 23.23 15.88
C GLY A 274 -9.74 21.77 15.46
N ASN A 275 -10.87 21.36 14.89
CA ASN A 275 -11.04 20.00 14.36
C ASN A 275 -10.31 19.83 13.02
N ALA A 276 -9.90 18.59 12.70
CA ALA A 276 -9.40 18.30 11.37
C ALA A 276 -10.51 18.52 10.34
N ALA A 277 -10.23 19.34 9.35
CA ALA A 277 -11.10 19.61 8.22
C ALA A 277 -10.29 19.47 6.92
N LEU A 278 -10.98 19.43 5.79
CA LEU A 278 -10.31 19.53 4.49
C LEU A 278 -9.58 20.87 4.31
N ASN A 279 -9.91 21.89 5.09
CA ASN A 279 -9.36 23.25 4.97
C ASN A 279 -9.52 23.82 3.55
N LEU A 280 -10.64 23.48 2.89
CA LEU A 280 -11.03 23.98 1.58
C LEU A 280 -12.37 24.71 1.69
N PRO A 281 -12.57 25.80 0.92
CA PRO A 281 -13.89 26.39 0.76
C PRO A 281 -14.89 25.38 0.20
N PRO A 282 -16.20 25.51 0.54
CA PRO A 282 -17.23 24.73 -0.11
C PRO A 282 -17.23 24.97 -1.62
N GLY A 283 -17.35 23.90 -2.40
CA GLY A 283 -17.28 23.98 -3.85
C GLY A 283 -16.90 22.66 -4.50
N GLU A 284 -16.84 22.69 -5.83
CA GLU A 284 -16.49 21.52 -6.64
C GLU A 284 -15.07 21.63 -7.18
N TYR A 285 -14.31 20.55 -7.04
CA TYR A 285 -12.91 20.47 -7.44
C TYR A 285 -12.65 19.20 -8.24
N LEU A 286 -11.68 19.26 -9.16
CA LEU A 286 -11.12 18.05 -9.75
C LEU A 286 -10.34 17.28 -8.69
N ALA A 287 -10.55 15.97 -8.62
CA ALA A 287 -9.82 15.11 -7.70
C ALA A 287 -9.40 13.79 -8.36
N LEU A 288 -8.31 13.24 -7.83
CA LEU A 288 -7.79 11.92 -8.14
C LEU A 288 -7.98 11.01 -6.94
N LEU A 289 -8.71 9.92 -7.09
CA LEU A 289 -8.83 8.87 -6.08
C LEU A 289 -8.07 7.63 -6.56
N SER A 290 -7.29 7.02 -5.68
CA SER A 290 -6.67 5.73 -5.95
C SER A 290 -6.93 4.73 -4.82
N HIS A 291 -7.08 3.47 -5.23
CA HIS A 291 -7.18 2.30 -4.36
C HIS A 291 -6.10 1.30 -4.77
N SER A 292 -5.16 1.05 -3.87
CA SER A 292 -4.10 0.07 -4.04
C SER A 292 -3.56 -0.34 -2.67
N GLY A 293 -2.47 -1.11 -2.66
CA GLY A 293 -1.88 -1.63 -1.44
C GLY A 293 -0.40 -1.90 -1.60
N SER A 294 0.13 -2.80 -0.79
CA SER A 294 1.56 -3.13 -0.76
C SER A 294 2.00 -4.12 -1.85
N ARG A 295 1.13 -4.35 -2.84
CA ARG A 295 1.41 -5.09 -4.07
C ARG A 295 1.90 -6.51 -3.79
N GLY A 296 2.79 -7.01 -4.65
CA GLY A 296 3.33 -8.36 -4.50
C GLY A 296 4.24 -8.54 -3.29
N PHE A 297 4.66 -7.46 -2.62
CA PHE A 297 5.39 -7.56 -1.35
C PHE A 297 4.46 -8.01 -0.23
N GLY A 298 3.42 -7.23 0.10
CA GLY A 298 2.50 -7.60 1.17
C GLY A 298 1.71 -8.87 0.87
N GLY A 299 1.35 -9.13 -0.39
CA GLY A 299 0.71 -10.40 -0.76
C GLY A 299 1.57 -11.63 -0.44
N THR A 300 2.90 -11.54 -0.64
CA THR A 300 3.82 -12.63 -0.29
C THR A 300 4.04 -12.72 1.22
N VAL A 301 4.17 -11.59 1.92
CA VAL A 301 4.26 -11.54 3.39
C VAL A 301 3.02 -12.16 4.04
N ALA A 302 1.82 -11.75 3.62
CA ALA A 302 0.55 -12.27 4.14
C ALA A 302 0.46 -13.78 3.98
N GLY A 303 0.75 -14.30 2.78
CA GLY A 303 0.68 -15.73 2.50
C GLY A 303 1.67 -16.55 3.35
N TYR A 304 2.90 -16.06 3.50
CA TYR A 304 3.93 -16.73 4.30
C TYR A 304 3.57 -16.78 5.79
N TYR A 305 3.32 -15.62 6.40
CA TYR A 305 3.08 -15.55 7.85
C TYR A 305 1.71 -16.09 8.25
N SER A 306 0.70 -16.04 7.37
CA SER A 306 -0.57 -16.74 7.64
C SER A 306 -0.39 -18.25 7.71
N LYS A 307 0.41 -18.83 6.80
CA LYS A 307 0.73 -20.27 6.84
C LYS A 307 1.53 -20.61 8.10
N LEU A 308 2.50 -19.77 8.46
CA LEU A 308 3.31 -19.95 9.66
C LEU A 308 2.46 -19.86 10.94
N ALA A 309 1.52 -18.90 11.02
CA ALA A 309 0.58 -18.80 12.13
C ALA A 309 -0.25 -20.08 12.29
N MET A 310 -0.81 -20.64 11.21
CA MET A 310 -1.53 -21.93 11.24
C MET A 310 -0.64 -23.14 11.57
N GLN A 311 0.67 -23.02 11.37
CA GLN A 311 1.62 -24.04 11.79
C GLN A 311 1.87 -23.96 13.30
N ARG A 312 2.08 -22.76 13.85
CA ARG A 312 2.38 -22.53 15.27
C ARG A 312 1.16 -22.58 16.19
N THR A 313 -0.02 -22.19 15.68
CA THR A 313 -1.25 -22.08 16.46
C THR A 313 -2.32 -22.95 15.81
N LYS A 314 -2.60 -24.11 16.42
CA LYS A 314 -3.63 -25.05 15.96
C LYS A 314 -4.98 -24.66 16.55
N LEU A 315 -5.94 -24.44 15.67
CA LEU A 315 -7.32 -24.12 16.00
C LEU A 315 -8.26 -25.11 15.32
N PRO A 316 -9.52 -25.24 15.82
CA PRO A 316 -10.58 -25.95 15.11
C PRO A 316 -10.73 -25.47 13.66
N LYS A 317 -11.20 -26.35 12.78
CA LYS A 317 -11.23 -26.11 11.32
C LYS A 317 -11.92 -24.79 10.94
N GLN A 318 -13.01 -24.44 11.62
CA GLN A 318 -13.76 -23.21 11.39
C GLN A 318 -12.96 -21.93 11.73
N ALA A 319 -11.99 -22.03 12.65
CA ALA A 319 -11.18 -20.92 13.12
C ALA A 319 -9.71 -21.00 12.63
N ALA A 320 -9.35 -21.95 11.76
CA ALA A 320 -7.97 -22.14 11.32
C ALA A 320 -7.34 -20.87 10.73
N HIS A 321 -8.11 -20.08 9.98
CA HIS A 321 -7.64 -18.81 9.40
C HIS A 321 -7.55 -17.65 10.41
N LEU A 322 -7.83 -17.90 11.70
CA LEU A 322 -7.68 -16.95 12.79
C LEU A 322 -6.48 -17.29 13.70
N ALA A 323 -5.63 -18.22 13.25
CA ALA A 323 -4.37 -18.53 13.92
C ALA A 323 -3.48 -17.28 14.02
N TRP A 324 -2.84 -17.09 15.18
CA TRP A 324 -2.03 -15.91 15.49
C TRP A 324 -0.54 -16.23 15.67
N LEU A 325 0.26 -15.18 15.60
CA LEU A 325 1.65 -15.13 16.02
C LEU A 325 1.76 -14.32 17.32
N ASP A 326 2.64 -14.74 18.21
CA ASP A 326 2.97 -14.06 19.46
C ASP A 326 4.08 -13.02 19.18
N LEU A 327 3.79 -11.75 19.42
CA LEU A 327 4.69 -10.63 19.20
C LEU A 327 5.96 -10.70 20.08
N ASN A 328 6.03 -11.55 21.10
CA ASN A 328 7.26 -11.75 21.88
C ASN A 328 8.20 -12.80 21.25
N THR A 329 7.79 -13.42 20.15
CA THR A 329 8.57 -14.45 19.44
C THR A 329 9.22 -13.90 18.19
N GLU A 330 10.21 -14.63 17.65
CA GLU A 330 10.87 -14.30 16.40
C GLU A 330 9.84 -14.12 15.28
N GLU A 331 8.98 -15.12 15.03
CA GLU A 331 7.99 -15.07 13.95
C GLU A 331 7.00 -13.90 14.08
N GLY A 332 6.56 -13.59 15.30
CA GLY A 332 5.66 -12.45 15.53
C GLY A 332 6.34 -11.11 15.29
N GLN A 333 7.58 -10.94 15.75
CA GLN A 333 8.39 -9.75 15.48
C GLN A 333 8.65 -9.57 13.99
N GLU A 334 9.03 -10.66 13.30
CA GLU A 334 9.28 -10.62 11.86
C GLU A 334 8.02 -10.19 11.08
N TYR A 335 6.85 -10.77 11.40
CA TYR A 335 5.59 -10.39 10.76
C TYR A 335 5.24 -8.93 11.05
N TRP A 336 5.41 -8.48 12.30
CA TRP A 336 5.11 -7.10 12.68
C TRP A 336 5.95 -6.10 11.89
N ILE A 337 7.26 -6.35 11.74
CA ILE A 337 8.16 -5.54 10.93
C ILE A 337 7.72 -5.55 9.46
N ALA A 338 7.45 -6.74 8.91
CA ALA A 338 7.05 -6.89 7.51
C ALA A 338 5.71 -6.18 7.21
N MET A 339 4.75 -6.27 8.13
CA MET A 339 3.45 -5.60 8.03
C MET A 339 3.61 -4.08 8.07
N ASN A 340 4.38 -3.54 9.01
CA ASN A 340 4.62 -2.10 9.10
C ASN A 340 5.36 -1.55 7.88
N LEU A 341 6.38 -2.26 7.40
CA LEU A 341 7.06 -1.92 6.16
C LEU A 341 6.13 -1.97 4.94
N ALA A 342 5.17 -2.91 4.91
CA ALA A 342 4.15 -2.95 3.86
C ALA A 342 3.20 -1.73 3.96
N GLY A 343 2.93 -1.25 5.17
CA GLY A 343 2.30 0.04 5.45
C GLY A 343 3.00 1.20 4.76
N GLU A 344 4.25 1.44 5.13
CA GLU A 344 5.08 2.52 4.56
C GLU A 344 5.18 2.42 3.03
N TYR A 345 5.43 1.21 2.52
CA TYR A 345 5.51 0.96 1.09
C TYR A 345 4.18 1.26 0.37
N ALA A 346 3.04 0.90 0.95
CA ALA A 346 1.74 1.22 0.36
C ALA A 346 1.51 2.74 0.30
N SER A 347 1.88 3.51 1.33
CA SER A 347 1.77 4.99 1.30
C SER A 347 2.62 5.56 0.18
N ALA A 348 3.90 5.16 0.13
CA ALA A 348 4.83 5.59 -0.91
C ALA A 348 4.35 5.20 -2.32
N ASN A 349 3.72 4.03 -2.48
CA ASN A 349 3.14 3.60 -3.75
C ASN A 349 2.02 4.54 -4.23
N HIS A 350 1.12 4.96 -3.34
CA HIS A 350 0.07 5.93 -3.66
C HIS A 350 0.66 7.32 -3.93
N HIS A 351 1.58 7.80 -3.10
CA HIS A 351 2.26 9.07 -3.33
C HIS A 351 2.98 9.11 -4.68
N GLU A 352 3.61 8.01 -5.08
CA GLU A 352 4.25 7.90 -6.39
C GLU A 352 3.23 7.99 -7.55
N ILE A 353 2.09 7.31 -7.45
CA ILE A 353 0.99 7.43 -8.43
C ILE A 353 0.52 8.89 -8.48
N HIS A 354 0.19 9.49 -7.34
CA HIS A 354 -0.37 10.83 -7.26
C HIS A 354 0.62 11.91 -7.73
N ARG A 355 1.91 11.81 -7.41
CA ARG A 355 2.95 12.73 -7.88
C ARG A 355 3.12 12.67 -9.40
N LYS A 356 3.08 11.48 -10.00
CA LYS A 356 3.14 11.35 -11.47
C LYS A 356 1.91 11.96 -12.14
N MET A 357 0.71 11.73 -11.60
CA MET A 357 -0.51 12.35 -12.10
C MET A 357 -0.45 13.88 -11.98
N ALA A 358 -0.10 14.40 -10.81
CA ALA A 358 0.06 15.83 -10.56
C ALA A 358 1.09 16.47 -11.51
N LYS A 359 2.25 15.81 -11.71
CA LYS A 359 3.28 16.23 -12.67
C LYS A 359 2.74 16.28 -14.11
N SER A 360 1.88 15.33 -14.51
CA SER A 360 1.28 15.33 -15.85
C SER A 360 0.29 16.49 -16.07
N LEU A 361 -0.37 16.94 -15.00
CA LEU A 361 -1.22 18.13 -15.00
C LEU A 361 -0.45 19.44 -14.83
N ARG A 362 0.82 19.37 -14.39
CA ARG A 362 1.62 20.52 -13.93
C ARG A 362 1.00 21.23 -12.73
N GLU A 363 0.28 20.48 -11.91
CA GLU A 363 -0.42 20.97 -10.73
C GLU A 363 0.17 20.38 -9.45
N LYS A 364 -0.22 20.96 -8.32
CA LYS A 364 0.02 20.39 -6.99
C LYS A 364 -1.33 20.15 -6.30
N PRO A 365 -1.52 19.03 -5.59
CA PRO A 365 -2.70 18.85 -4.76
C PRO A 365 -2.79 19.96 -3.70
N LEU A 366 -3.98 20.53 -3.51
CA LEU A 366 -4.31 21.39 -2.38
C LEU A 366 -4.38 20.59 -1.09
N VAL A 367 -4.97 19.40 -1.18
CA VAL A 367 -5.19 18.49 -0.05
C VAL A 367 -4.94 17.06 -0.52
N MET A 368 -4.38 16.25 0.39
CA MET A 368 -4.28 14.82 0.23
C MET A 368 -4.85 14.13 1.48
N VAL A 369 -5.77 13.19 1.27
CA VAL A 369 -6.36 12.37 2.34
C VAL A 369 -6.05 10.92 2.03
N GLU A 370 -5.51 10.18 3.00
CA GLU A 370 -5.30 8.74 2.87
C GLU A 370 -5.69 7.99 4.15
N ASN A 371 -6.13 6.74 3.97
CA ASN A 371 -6.50 5.87 5.09
C ASN A 371 -6.26 4.39 4.76
N HIS A 372 -5.76 3.65 5.74
CA HIS A 372 -5.62 2.21 5.69
C HIS A 372 -6.98 1.54 5.89
N HIS A 373 -7.16 0.35 5.29
CA HIS A 373 -8.33 -0.48 5.58
C HIS A 373 -8.03 -1.98 5.78
N ASN A 374 -6.78 -2.40 5.65
CA ASN A 374 -6.30 -3.75 5.95
C ASN A 374 -5.01 -3.67 6.76
N PHE A 375 -5.09 -3.63 8.09
CA PHE A 375 -3.92 -3.45 8.94
C PHE A 375 -4.19 -3.87 10.40
N ALA A 376 -3.13 -3.94 11.20
CA ALA A 376 -3.24 -4.08 12.65
C ALA A 376 -2.45 -2.99 13.36
N TRP A 377 -2.99 -2.46 14.45
CA TRP A 377 -2.38 -1.39 15.24
C TRP A 377 -2.32 -1.77 16.70
N LYS A 378 -1.27 -1.31 17.39
CA LYS A 378 -1.26 -1.30 18.84
C LYS A 378 -2.05 -0.08 19.32
N GLU A 379 -3.15 -0.32 20.03
CA GLU A 379 -4.07 0.73 20.50
C GLU A 379 -4.44 0.51 21.96
N GLN A 380 -5.12 1.49 22.56
CA GLN A 380 -5.74 1.37 23.86
C GLN A 380 -7.25 1.41 23.72
N LEU A 381 -7.94 0.46 24.35
CA LEU A 381 -9.39 0.49 24.47
C LEU A 381 -9.85 1.61 25.41
N ALA A 382 -11.15 1.90 25.40
CA ALA A 382 -11.75 2.92 26.28
C ALA A 382 -11.54 2.66 27.78
N ASP A 383 -11.29 1.42 28.17
CA ASP A 383 -10.97 1.01 29.55
C ASP A 383 -9.47 1.03 29.88
N GLY A 384 -8.63 1.51 28.95
CA GLY A 384 -7.18 1.65 29.12
C GLY A 384 -6.37 0.39 28.81
N ARG A 385 -6.99 -0.74 28.45
CA ARG A 385 -6.24 -1.95 28.06
C ARG A 385 -5.51 -1.76 26.74
N GLU A 386 -4.22 -2.03 26.72
CA GLU A 386 -3.44 -2.16 25.49
C GLU A 386 -3.87 -3.42 24.72
N VAL A 387 -4.06 -3.28 23.41
CA VAL A 387 -4.55 -4.34 22.53
C VAL A 387 -3.91 -4.23 21.15
N ILE A 388 -3.98 -5.31 20.38
CA ILE A 388 -3.74 -5.27 18.93
C ILE A 388 -5.10 -5.26 18.21
N VAL A 389 -5.42 -4.14 17.56
CA VAL A 389 -6.66 -3.97 16.80
C VAL A 389 -6.44 -4.31 15.35
N HIS A 390 -7.07 -5.37 14.88
CA HIS A 390 -7.08 -5.83 13.49
C HIS A 390 -8.28 -5.22 12.79
N ARG A 391 -8.06 -4.54 11.66
CA ARG A 391 -9.13 -4.06 10.78
C ARG A 391 -8.95 -4.67 9.40
N LYS A 392 -9.99 -5.33 8.92
CA LYS A 392 -10.03 -5.94 7.58
C LYS A 392 -11.22 -5.43 6.81
N GLY A 393 -10.97 -4.63 5.78
CA GLY A 393 -12.00 -3.79 5.20
C GLY A 393 -12.69 -2.93 6.25
N ALA A 394 -11.92 -2.33 7.16
CA ALA A 394 -12.44 -1.32 8.08
C ALA A 394 -11.34 -0.29 8.30
N THR A 395 -11.71 0.97 8.47
CA THR A 395 -10.75 2.07 8.56
C THR A 395 -10.77 2.73 9.93
N PRO A 396 -9.62 3.24 10.44
CA PRO A 396 -9.62 4.06 11.63
C PRO A 396 -10.54 5.29 11.49
N ALA A 397 -11.35 5.52 12.51
CA ALA A 397 -12.32 6.60 12.63
C ALA A 397 -12.31 7.18 14.06
N GLY A 398 -11.10 7.31 14.63
CA GLY A 398 -10.89 8.08 15.86
C GLY A 398 -11.33 9.53 15.72
N PRO A 399 -11.43 10.29 16.82
CA PRO A 399 -11.81 11.69 16.77
C PRO A 399 -10.96 12.46 15.76
N ASP A 400 -11.63 13.14 14.83
CA ASP A 400 -11.03 13.97 13.80
C ASP A 400 -10.13 13.24 12.79
N VAL A 401 -10.10 11.91 12.78
CA VAL A 401 -9.34 11.13 11.77
C VAL A 401 -10.06 11.23 10.42
N LEU A 402 -9.36 11.77 9.40
CA LEU A 402 -9.90 11.84 8.04
C LEU A 402 -9.77 10.49 7.33
N GLY A 403 -10.75 10.18 6.48
CA GLY A 403 -10.71 8.99 5.64
C GLY A 403 -11.55 9.13 4.37
N VAL A 404 -11.38 8.17 3.46
CA VAL A 404 -12.16 8.04 2.23
C VAL A 404 -12.86 6.69 2.22
N ILE A 405 -14.18 6.72 1.99
CA ILE A 405 -15.05 5.54 1.87
C ILE A 405 -15.57 5.51 0.42
N PRO A 406 -14.93 4.74 -0.50
CA PRO A 406 -15.38 4.63 -1.88
C PRO A 406 -16.69 3.83 -2.03
N GLY A 407 -17.47 4.18 -3.06
CA GLY A 407 -18.59 3.39 -3.53
C GLY A 407 -18.15 2.29 -4.51
N SER A 408 -18.38 2.53 -5.79
CA SER A 408 -17.93 1.67 -6.90
C SER A 408 -17.62 2.53 -8.12
N MET A 409 -17.21 1.93 -9.24
CA MET A 409 -16.86 2.68 -10.45
C MET A 409 -17.95 3.64 -10.99
N THR A 410 -19.22 3.47 -10.60
CA THR A 410 -20.32 4.39 -10.96
C THR A 410 -20.98 5.08 -9.76
N HIS A 411 -20.65 4.69 -8.54
CA HIS A 411 -21.28 5.21 -7.33
C HIS A 411 -20.33 6.16 -6.60
N PRO A 412 -20.84 7.16 -5.88
CA PRO A 412 -19.99 8.12 -5.21
C PRO A 412 -19.14 7.49 -4.11
N GLY A 413 -17.99 8.10 -3.84
CA GLY A 413 -17.26 7.94 -2.59
C GLY A 413 -17.47 9.13 -1.67
N PHE A 414 -17.07 9.00 -0.41
CA PHE A 414 -17.22 10.05 0.60
C PHE A 414 -15.91 10.31 1.31
N VAL A 415 -15.56 11.58 1.47
CA VAL A 415 -14.54 12.01 2.42
C VAL A 415 -15.23 12.20 3.75
N VAL A 416 -14.68 11.58 4.79
CA VAL A 416 -15.30 11.51 6.10
C VAL A 416 -14.31 11.91 7.20
N ARG A 417 -14.88 12.28 8.35
CA ARG A 417 -14.18 12.53 9.62
C ARG A 417 -14.70 11.57 10.68
N GLY A 418 -13.80 10.86 11.35
CA GLY A 418 -14.13 9.97 12.46
C GLY A 418 -14.68 10.71 13.68
N LEU A 419 -15.68 10.11 14.31
CA LEU A 419 -16.32 10.62 15.54
C LEU A 419 -15.76 9.96 16.81
N GLY A 420 -14.88 8.97 16.68
CA GLY A 420 -14.24 8.31 17.83
C GLY A 420 -15.20 7.45 18.66
N ASN A 421 -16.10 6.73 17.99
CA ASN A 421 -17.06 5.87 18.68
C ASN A 421 -16.33 4.66 19.32
N PRO A 422 -16.40 4.48 20.66
CA PRO A 422 -15.71 3.39 21.33
C PRO A 422 -16.32 2.00 21.02
N ASP A 423 -17.61 1.93 20.71
CA ASP A 423 -18.30 0.66 20.39
C ASP A 423 -17.83 0.09 19.05
N SER A 424 -17.35 0.94 18.13
CA SER A 424 -16.70 0.53 16.89
C SER A 424 -15.18 0.36 17.03
N ILE A 425 -14.63 0.52 18.23
CA ILE A 425 -13.18 0.56 18.47
C ILE A 425 -12.55 1.63 17.57
N ASN A 426 -13.16 2.83 17.55
CA ASN A 426 -12.74 3.96 16.73
C ASN A 426 -12.57 3.57 15.26
N SER A 427 -13.55 2.87 14.69
CA SER A 427 -13.50 2.37 13.31
C SER A 427 -14.76 2.70 12.52
N ALA A 428 -14.65 2.68 11.20
CA ALA A 428 -15.74 2.87 10.25
C ALA A 428 -15.61 1.92 9.06
N SER A 429 -16.65 1.90 8.22
CA SER A 429 -16.67 1.12 6.98
C SER A 429 -15.54 1.56 6.04
N HIS A 430 -15.08 0.66 5.17
CA HIS A 430 -14.01 0.97 4.22
C HIS A 430 -14.51 1.26 2.80
N GLY A 431 -15.75 0.90 2.49
CA GLY A 431 -16.35 1.13 1.19
C GLY A 431 -17.82 0.68 1.17
N ALA A 432 -18.33 0.34 -0.01
CA ALA A 432 -19.68 -0.19 -0.15
C ALA A 432 -19.82 -1.66 0.31
N GLY A 433 -18.74 -2.44 0.25
CA GLY A 433 -18.78 -3.88 0.49
C GLY A 433 -19.45 -4.66 -0.64
N ARG A 434 -19.07 -5.92 -0.83
CA ARG A 434 -19.65 -6.77 -1.88
C ARG A 434 -21.00 -7.33 -1.41
N GLN A 435 -21.97 -7.38 -2.32
CA GLN A 435 -23.23 -8.12 -2.12
C GLN A 435 -23.21 -9.50 -2.78
N MET A 436 -22.19 -9.80 -3.58
CA MET A 436 -22.01 -11.10 -4.22
C MET A 436 -20.53 -11.47 -4.37
N SER A 437 -20.26 -12.78 -4.35
CA SER A 437 -18.92 -13.32 -4.58
C SER A 437 -18.44 -13.02 -6.01
N ARG A 438 -17.11 -13.08 -6.24
CA ARG A 438 -16.54 -12.94 -7.60
C ARG A 438 -17.10 -13.99 -8.56
N THR A 439 -17.19 -15.24 -8.12
CA THR A 439 -17.76 -16.33 -8.91
C THR A 439 -19.22 -16.07 -9.26
N GLN A 440 -20.01 -15.59 -8.31
CA GLN A 440 -21.42 -15.25 -8.56
C GLN A 440 -21.54 -14.07 -9.53
N ALA A 441 -20.68 -13.05 -9.41
CA ALA A 441 -20.65 -11.92 -10.34
C ALA A 441 -20.40 -12.39 -11.78
N PHE A 442 -19.39 -13.23 -12.02
CA PHE A 442 -19.11 -13.79 -13.35
C PHE A 442 -20.27 -14.60 -13.94
N ASN A 443 -21.06 -15.26 -13.08
CA ASN A 443 -22.19 -16.09 -13.50
C ASN A 443 -23.49 -15.31 -13.71
N SER A 444 -23.63 -14.10 -13.15
CA SER A 444 -24.90 -13.36 -13.09
C SER A 444 -24.86 -11.98 -13.74
N VAL A 445 -23.68 -11.40 -13.95
CA VAL A 445 -23.50 -10.08 -14.55
C VAL A 445 -22.99 -10.20 -15.97
N THR A 446 -23.66 -9.53 -16.91
CA THR A 446 -23.24 -9.46 -18.32
C THR A 446 -22.50 -8.15 -18.63
N ARG A 447 -21.61 -8.19 -19.62
CA ARG A 447 -20.92 -6.98 -20.13
C ARG A 447 -21.91 -5.92 -20.62
N SER A 448 -23.04 -6.33 -21.20
CA SER A 448 -24.08 -5.40 -21.66
C SER A 448 -24.70 -4.63 -20.49
N GLN A 449 -25.04 -5.30 -19.39
CA GLN A 449 -25.56 -4.63 -18.19
C GLN A 449 -24.53 -3.68 -17.57
N MET A 450 -23.27 -4.09 -17.49
CA MET A 450 -22.18 -3.24 -17.00
C MET A 450 -22.03 -1.98 -17.88
N ASN A 451 -21.99 -2.13 -19.21
CA ASN A 451 -21.88 -1.01 -20.15
C ASN A 451 -23.07 -0.06 -20.06
N LYS A 452 -24.29 -0.59 -19.88
CA LYS A 452 -25.48 0.21 -19.66
C LYS A 452 -25.37 1.06 -18.39
N ALA A 453 -24.95 0.45 -17.28
CA ALA A 453 -24.75 1.17 -16.01
C ALA A 453 -23.68 2.28 -16.13
N LEU A 454 -22.58 2.00 -16.84
CA LEU A 454 -21.52 2.99 -17.11
C LEU A 454 -22.04 4.16 -17.96
N GLN A 455 -22.84 3.88 -18.99
CA GLN A 455 -23.44 4.90 -19.86
C GLN A 455 -24.45 5.77 -19.10
N GLU A 456 -25.31 5.17 -18.28
CA GLU A 456 -26.29 5.88 -17.45
C GLU A 456 -25.61 6.80 -16.42
N ALA A 457 -24.46 6.38 -15.88
CA ALA A 457 -23.68 7.16 -14.93
C ALA A 457 -22.68 8.14 -15.58
N ASP A 458 -22.59 8.18 -16.92
CA ASP A 458 -21.62 9.00 -17.65
C ASP A 458 -20.16 8.75 -17.19
N ILE A 459 -19.78 7.46 -17.15
CA ILE A 459 -18.45 7.00 -16.73
C ILE A 459 -17.64 6.48 -17.91
N GLN A 460 -16.40 6.95 -18.04
CA GLN A 460 -15.42 6.36 -18.94
C GLN A 460 -14.58 5.33 -18.20
N LEU A 461 -14.78 4.05 -18.50
CA LEU A 461 -13.99 2.96 -17.93
C LEU A 461 -12.83 2.55 -18.85
N ILE A 462 -11.65 2.36 -18.27
CA ILE A 462 -10.45 1.83 -18.89
C ILE A 462 -10.11 0.51 -18.20
N GLY A 463 -10.28 -0.59 -18.93
CA GLY A 463 -10.16 -1.94 -18.41
C GLY A 463 -11.38 -2.37 -17.60
N GLY A 464 -11.16 -3.07 -16.49
CA GLY A 464 -12.21 -3.54 -15.59
C GLY A 464 -12.88 -4.85 -16.05
N ASP A 465 -13.28 -5.64 -15.07
CA ASP A 465 -13.92 -6.93 -15.28
C ASP A 465 -15.26 -7.05 -14.56
N LEU A 466 -16.01 -8.09 -14.91
CA LEU A 466 -17.39 -8.29 -14.45
C LEU A 466 -17.48 -8.50 -12.93
N ASP A 467 -16.41 -8.97 -12.29
CA ASP A 467 -16.36 -9.14 -10.85
C ASP A 467 -16.26 -7.82 -10.08
N GLU A 468 -16.03 -6.70 -10.77
CA GLU A 468 -16.01 -5.36 -10.19
C GLU A 468 -17.14 -4.46 -10.73
N ALA A 469 -18.08 -5.02 -11.51
CA ALA A 469 -19.21 -4.28 -12.07
C ALA A 469 -20.05 -3.60 -10.96
N PRO A 470 -20.71 -2.45 -11.21
CA PRO A 470 -21.41 -1.69 -10.17
C PRO A 470 -22.40 -2.50 -9.32
N MET A 471 -23.08 -3.46 -9.95
CA MET A 471 -24.13 -4.29 -9.34
C MET A 471 -23.59 -5.32 -8.34
N VAL A 472 -22.27 -5.51 -8.25
CA VAL A 472 -21.66 -6.47 -7.30
C VAL A 472 -21.47 -5.88 -5.90
N TYR A 473 -21.61 -4.56 -5.78
CA TYR A 473 -21.42 -3.78 -4.55
C TYR A 473 -22.75 -3.39 -3.92
N LYS A 474 -22.81 -3.30 -2.59
CA LYS A 474 -23.99 -2.77 -1.90
C LYS A 474 -24.21 -1.29 -2.26
N ASN A 475 -25.37 -0.74 -1.92
CA ASN A 475 -25.60 0.69 -2.07
C ASN A 475 -24.78 1.47 -1.02
N ILE A 476 -23.85 2.29 -1.49
CA ILE A 476 -22.96 3.09 -0.62
C ILE A 476 -23.73 4.09 0.25
N GLU A 477 -24.82 4.68 -0.24
CA GLU A 477 -25.63 5.64 0.53
C GLU A 477 -26.29 4.94 1.74
N THR A 478 -26.67 3.66 1.59
CA THR A 478 -27.17 2.84 2.69
C THR A 478 -26.08 2.56 3.73
N VAL A 479 -24.87 2.23 3.28
CA VAL A 479 -23.71 1.99 4.17
C VAL A 479 -23.34 3.24 4.95
N ILE A 480 -23.27 4.41 4.31
CA ILE A 480 -23.02 5.69 4.97
C ILE A 480 -24.18 6.06 5.92
N GLY A 481 -25.42 5.80 5.51
CA GLY A 481 -26.60 6.04 6.33
C GLY A 481 -26.63 5.23 7.63
N ALA A 482 -26.00 4.05 7.65
CA ALA A 482 -25.97 3.11 8.77
C ALA A 482 -24.78 3.29 9.73
N GLN A 483 -23.98 4.37 9.58
CA GLN A 483 -22.81 4.65 10.43
C GLN A 483 -22.64 6.14 10.76
N LYS A 484 -23.75 6.88 10.86
CA LYS A 484 -23.73 8.32 11.16
C LYS A 484 -23.14 8.64 12.54
N GLU A 485 -23.16 7.66 13.43
CA GLU A 485 -22.54 7.68 14.75
C GLU A 485 -21.04 7.37 14.73
N LEU A 486 -20.50 6.89 13.60
CA LEU A 486 -19.07 6.57 13.44
C LEU A 486 -18.32 7.68 12.72
N VAL A 487 -18.97 8.32 11.74
CA VAL A 487 -18.33 9.30 10.87
C VAL A 487 -19.27 10.46 10.50
N GLN A 488 -18.66 11.62 10.25
CA GLN A 488 -19.29 12.77 9.60
C GLN A 488 -18.80 12.89 8.16
N VAL A 489 -19.71 13.10 7.21
CA VAL A 489 -19.37 13.36 5.80
C VAL A 489 -18.92 14.80 5.62
N LEU A 490 -17.77 14.99 4.98
CA LEU A 490 -17.19 16.30 4.66
C LEU A 490 -17.27 16.64 3.17
N ALA A 491 -17.21 15.62 2.30
CA ALA A 491 -17.28 15.81 0.86
C ALA A 491 -17.78 14.55 0.15
N LYS A 492 -18.32 14.73 -1.05
CA LYS A 492 -18.77 13.66 -1.94
C LYS A 492 -17.91 13.63 -3.20
N PHE A 493 -17.30 12.48 -3.48
CA PHE A 493 -16.52 12.24 -4.70
C PHE A 493 -17.38 11.49 -5.72
N THR A 494 -17.49 12.02 -6.93
CA THR A 494 -18.20 11.38 -8.05
C THR A 494 -17.19 10.98 -9.14
N PRO A 495 -17.01 9.67 -9.42
CA PRO A 495 -16.07 9.23 -10.43
C PRO A 495 -16.50 9.67 -11.83
N LYS A 496 -15.53 9.82 -12.75
CA LYS A 496 -15.78 10.20 -14.16
C LYS A 496 -14.92 9.44 -15.16
N ILE A 497 -13.64 9.25 -14.87
CA ILE A 497 -12.74 8.43 -15.68
C ILE A 497 -12.06 7.43 -14.76
N VAL A 498 -12.38 6.16 -14.92
CA VAL A 498 -11.95 5.08 -14.02
C VAL A 498 -10.97 4.18 -14.75
N ARG A 499 -9.82 3.88 -14.16
CA ARG A 499 -8.90 2.84 -14.65
C ARG A 499 -8.83 1.70 -13.64
N MET A 500 -9.03 0.49 -14.14
CA MET A 500 -8.91 -0.77 -13.40
C MET A 500 -8.11 -1.79 -14.21
N ALA A 501 -7.80 -2.94 -13.60
CA ALA A 501 -7.16 -4.05 -14.31
C ALA A 501 -8.13 -4.75 -15.27
N ASP A 502 -7.59 -5.21 -16.40
CA ASP A 502 -8.31 -6.09 -17.32
C ASP A 502 -8.48 -7.51 -16.74
N ALA A 503 -9.50 -8.21 -17.28
CA ALA A 503 -9.67 -9.64 -17.09
C ALA A 503 -8.40 -10.41 -17.48
N ASN A 504 -7.79 -11.14 -16.54
CA ASN A 504 -6.75 -12.15 -16.80
C ASN A 504 -5.56 -11.73 -17.68
N ARG A 505 -4.96 -10.55 -17.51
CA ARG A 505 -3.69 -10.21 -18.19
C ARG A 505 -2.54 -9.87 -17.24
N LYS A 506 -1.37 -10.49 -17.51
CA LYS A 506 -0.06 -9.90 -17.21
C LYS A 506 0.12 -8.76 -18.22
N GLU A 507 0.03 -7.50 -17.80
CA GLU A 507 0.48 -6.39 -18.65
C GLU A 507 1.99 -6.57 -18.89
N GLY A 508 2.41 -6.83 -20.13
CA GLY A 508 3.83 -7.11 -20.45
C GLY A 508 4.11 -8.02 -21.64
N ARG A 509 3.08 -8.49 -22.36
CA ARG A 509 3.22 -8.91 -23.76
C ARG A 509 2.43 -7.93 -24.60
N GLU A 510 3.16 -6.94 -25.13
CA GLU A 510 2.74 -6.20 -26.32
C GLU A 510 2.61 -7.23 -27.46
N ASP A 511 1.51 -7.18 -28.20
CA ASP A 511 1.53 -7.58 -29.61
C ASP A 511 2.14 -6.41 -30.41
#